data_AF-F0WWT5-F1
#
_entry.id   AF-F0WWT5-F1
#
_cell.length_a   1.000
_cell.length_b   1.000
_cell.length_c   1.000
_cell.angle_alpha   90.00
_cell.angle_beta   90.00
_cell.angle_gamma   90.00
#
_symmetry.space_group_name_H-M   'P 1'
#
loop_
_entity.id
_entity.type
_entity.pdbx_description
1 polymer ?
#
loop_
_entity_poly.entity_id
_entity_poly.type
_entity_poly.pdbx_seq_one_letter_code
_entity_poly.pdbx_strand_id
1 'polypeptide(L)'
;MKAQFSHEWALLVDKGLQESAQQLRAIHPTRAPPGCRLSVDEERENDRISRDRVIVENSFGRLSTLWRICSDRYRWGHDLYDDIFQACVSLTSFHIATNPLRDTDGENFNRYQNRLIGMGTESECRKRFTQYSYRHRQRRRSQISFEDLPGQV
;
A
#
# COMPACT_ATOMS: atom_id res chain seq x y z
N MET A 1 -10.86 17.08 -19.57
CA MET A 1 -9.74 16.69 -18.67
C MET A 1 -8.43 16.37 -19.41
N LYS A 2 -8.44 15.69 -20.57
CA LYS A 2 -7.21 15.32 -21.33
C LYS A 2 -6.29 16.48 -21.78
N ALA A 3 -6.76 17.73 -21.82
CA ALA A 3 -6.01 18.85 -22.39
C ALA A 3 -5.03 19.54 -21.42
N GLN A 4 -5.22 19.39 -20.10
CA GLN A 4 -4.55 20.24 -19.12
C GLN A 4 -3.07 19.87 -18.88
N PHE A 5 -2.68 18.62 -19.18
CA PHE A 5 -1.32 18.10 -18.94
C PHE A 5 -0.77 17.35 -20.17
N SER A 6 -1.18 17.73 -21.37
CA SER A 6 -0.84 17.01 -22.61
C SER A 6 0.67 16.94 -22.90
N HIS A 7 1.45 17.87 -22.34
CA HIS A 7 2.90 17.96 -22.52
C HIS A 7 3.69 17.23 -21.41
N GLU A 8 2.99 16.62 -20.44
CA GLU A 8 3.61 15.90 -19.32
C GLU A 8 3.66 14.38 -19.56
N TRP A 9 4.58 13.73 -18.84
CA TRP A 9 4.73 12.28 -18.85
C TRP A 9 3.48 11.62 -18.29
N ALA A 10 3.03 10.54 -18.93
CA ALA A 10 1.92 9.77 -18.41
C ALA A 10 2.40 8.86 -17.27
N LEU A 11 1.70 8.86 -16.14
CA LEU A 11 2.04 8.06 -14.97
C LEU A 11 1.08 6.87 -14.87
N LEU A 12 1.61 5.65 -14.81
CA LEU A 12 0.82 4.46 -14.56
C LEU A 12 0.56 4.35 -13.06
N VAL A 13 -0.71 4.41 -12.66
CA VAL A 13 -1.13 4.62 -11.27
C VAL A 13 -2.05 3.49 -10.82
N ASP A 14 -1.92 3.10 -9.55
CA ASP A 14 -2.79 2.09 -8.97
C ASP A 14 -4.25 2.57 -8.86
N LYS A 15 -5.19 1.62 -8.87
CA LYS A 15 -6.63 1.89 -8.75
C LYS A 15 -6.99 2.65 -7.48
N GLY A 16 -6.22 2.54 -6.40
CA GLY A 16 -6.41 3.29 -5.16
C GLY A 16 -6.01 4.76 -5.22
N LEU A 17 -5.31 5.20 -6.28
CA LEU A 17 -4.72 6.53 -6.39
C LEU A 17 -5.43 7.43 -7.43
N GLN A 18 -6.69 7.13 -7.77
CA GLN A 18 -7.49 7.87 -8.76
C GLN A 18 -7.60 9.37 -8.49
N GLU A 19 -7.57 9.80 -7.22
CA GLU A 19 -7.65 11.22 -6.85
C GLU A 19 -6.44 12.03 -7.37
N SER A 20 -5.31 11.37 -7.64
CA SER A 20 -4.08 11.98 -8.18
C SER A 20 -4.24 12.42 -9.65
N ALA A 21 -5.27 11.94 -10.36
CA ALA A 21 -5.54 12.29 -11.75
C ALA A 21 -5.99 13.75 -11.95
N GLN A 22 -6.30 14.47 -10.87
CA GLN A 22 -6.64 15.89 -10.91
C GLN A 22 -5.42 16.80 -11.06
N GLN A 23 -4.22 16.30 -10.75
CA GLN A 23 -2.97 17.08 -10.71
C GLN A 23 -1.89 16.55 -11.65
N LEU A 24 -2.07 15.35 -12.20
CA LEU A 24 -1.06 14.65 -13.01
C LEU A 24 -1.75 13.92 -14.16
N ARG A 25 -1.02 13.68 -15.26
CA ARG A 25 -1.47 12.82 -16.37
C ARG A 25 -1.45 11.33 -15.98
N ALA A 26 -2.39 10.91 -15.13
CA ALA A 26 -2.48 9.54 -14.64
C ALA A 26 -3.21 8.59 -15.62
N ILE A 27 -2.64 7.40 -15.81
CA ILE A 27 -3.26 6.23 -16.43
C ILE A 27 -3.59 5.28 -15.28
N HIS A 28 -4.88 5.09 -15.01
CA HIS A 28 -5.33 4.20 -13.95
C HIS A 28 -6.54 3.40 -14.42
N PRO A 29 -6.78 2.20 -13.85
CA PRO A 29 -8.01 1.48 -14.11
C PRO A 29 -9.23 2.31 -13.70
N THR A 30 -10.30 2.27 -14.49
CA THR A 30 -11.61 2.82 -14.14
C THR A 30 -12.23 1.99 -13.02
N ARG A 31 -12.81 2.68 -12.02
CA ARG A 31 -13.52 2.03 -10.92
C ARG A 31 -15.02 2.17 -11.16
N ALA A 32 -15.74 1.06 -11.06
CA ALA A 32 -17.20 1.08 -11.13
C ALA A 32 -17.78 1.90 -9.96
N PRO A 33 -18.78 2.75 -10.21
CA PRO A 33 -19.56 3.37 -9.14
C PRO A 33 -20.20 2.30 -8.24
N PRO A 34 -20.50 2.62 -6.96
CA PRO A 34 -21.17 1.69 -6.06
C PRO A 34 -22.48 1.15 -6.67
N GLY A 35 -22.61 -0.16 -6.76
CA GLY A 35 -23.80 -0.83 -7.31
C GLY A 35 -23.87 -0.89 -8.84
N CYS A 36 -22.89 -0.33 -9.56
CA CYS A 36 -22.82 -0.36 -11.02
C CYS A 36 -21.74 -1.35 -11.50
N ARG A 37 -21.86 -1.79 -12.75
CA ARG A 37 -20.81 -2.53 -13.47
C ARG A 37 -20.16 -1.59 -14.49
N LEU A 38 -18.90 -1.88 -14.81
CA LEU A 38 -18.21 -1.24 -15.92
C LEU A 38 -18.84 -1.69 -17.24
N SER A 39 -18.75 -0.83 -18.25
CA SER A 39 -19.01 -1.25 -19.63
C SER A 39 -17.93 -2.22 -20.11
N VAL A 40 -18.25 -2.99 -21.15
CA VAL A 40 -17.31 -3.95 -21.75
C VAL A 40 -16.02 -3.27 -22.22
N ASP A 41 -16.12 -2.04 -22.73
CA ASP A 41 -14.96 -1.29 -23.21
C ASP A 41 -14.08 -0.79 -22.07
N GLU A 42 -14.67 -0.36 -20.96
CA GLU A 42 -13.94 0.01 -19.74
C GLU A 42 -13.25 -1.19 -19.10
N GLU A 43 -13.87 -2.37 -19.11
CA GLU A 43 -13.23 -3.61 -18.65
C GLU A 43 -12.03 -3.97 -19.51
N ARG A 44 -12.17 -3.89 -20.85
CA ARG A 44 -11.05 -4.15 -21.77
C ARG A 44 -9.90 -3.18 -21.59
N GLU A 45 -10.19 -1.91 -21.34
CA GLU A 45 -9.15 -0.91 -21.07
C GLU A 45 -8.47 -1.19 -19.73
N ASN A 46 -9.23 -1.54 -18.70
CA ASN A 46 -8.66 -1.95 -17.42
C ASN A 46 -7.76 -3.19 -17.54
N ASP A 47 -8.14 -4.16 -18.37
CA ASP A 47 -7.32 -5.34 -18.65
C ASP A 47 -6.01 -4.97 -19.33
N ARG A 48 -6.03 -4.03 -20.27
CA ARG A 48 -4.82 -3.51 -20.92
C ARG A 48 -3.90 -2.82 -19.92
N ILE A 49 -4.45 -1.90 -19.13
CA ILE A 49 -3.70 -1.19 -18.08
C ILE A 49 -3.12 -2.19 -17.07
N SER A 50 -3.89 -3.21 -16.68
CA SER A 50 -3.44 -4.25 -15.75
C SER A 50 -2.32 -5.11 -16.33
N ARG A 51 -2.37 -5.42 -17.63
CA ARG A 51 -1.28 -6.14 -18.32
C ARG A 51 0.01 -5.32 -18.35
N ASP A 52 -0.07 -4.04 -18.65
CA ASP A 52 1.12 -3.16 -18.68
C ASP A 52 1.76 -3.04 -17.29
N ARG A 53 0.93 -3.08 -16.24
CA ARG A 53 1.40 -3.04 -14.85
C ARG A 53 2.20 -4.26 -14.40
N VAL A 54 2.04 -5.42 -15.05
CA VAL A 54 2.75 -6.65 -14.66
C VAL A 54 4.26 -6.44 -14.63
N ILE A 55 4.81 -5.65 -15.55
CA ILE A 55 6.24 -5.35 -15.61
C ILE A 55 6.69 -4.56 -14.35
N VAL A 56 5.87 -3.60 -13.92
CA VAL A 56 6.13 -2.80 -12.72
C VAL A 56 6.10 -3.70 -11.48
N GLU A 57 5.07 -4.52 -11.35
CA GLU A 57 4.89 -5.43 -10.22
C GLU A 57 6.03 -6.47 -10.13
N ASN A 58 6.44 -7.05 -11.27
CA ASN A 58 7.59 -7.94 -11.33
C ASN A 58 8.90 -7.20 -10.94
N SER A 59 9.07 -5.95 -11.37
CA SER A 59 10.24 -5.15 -10.97
C SER A 59 10.28 -4.91 -9.46
N PHE A 60 9.14 -4.58 -8.85
CA PHE A 60 9.03 -4.42 -7.39
C PHE A 60 9.21 -5.74 -6.63
N GLY A 61 8.69 -6.84 -7.16
CA GLY A 61 8.90 -8.18 -6.62
C GLY A 61 10.39 -8.52 -6.52
N ARG A 62 11.13 -8.21 -7.59
CA ARG A 62 12.59 -8.39 -7.61
C ARG A 62 13.31 -7.45 -6.66
N LEU A 63 12.96 -6.17 -6.63
CA LEU A 63 13.49 -5.19 -5.67
C LEU A 63 13.33 -5.68 -4.23
N SER A 64 12.13 -6.14 -3.86
CA SER A 64 11.83 -6.63 -2.51
C SER A 64 12.52 -7.96 -2.15
N THR A 65 12.88 -8.75 -3.17
CA THR A 65 13.58 -10.03 -2.99
C THR A 65 15.10 -9.82 -2.87
N LEU A 66 15.67 -8.92 -3.67
CA LEU A 66 17.10 -8.60 -3.63
C LEU A 66 17.45 -7.77 -2.38
N TRP A 67 16.58 -6.87 -1.95
CA TRP A 67 16.90 -5.87 -0.94
C TRP A 67 15.93 -5.92 0.24
N ARG A 68 16.40 -6.47 1.38
CA ARG A 68 15.60 -6.51 2.63
C ARG A 68 15.13 -5.12 3.06
N ILE A 69 15.95 -4.09 2.84
CA ILE A 69 15.61 -2.71 3.20
C ILE A 69 14.40 -2.16 2.43
N CYS A 70 14.17 -2.64 1.20
CA CYS A 70 12.99 -2.31 0.40
C CYS A 70 11.80 -3.23 0.69
N SER A 71 12.04 -4.37 1.35
CA SER A 71 11.01 -5.33 1.74
C SER A 71 10.39 -4.97 3.08
N ASP A 72 11.19 -4.59 4.09
CA ASP A 72 10.70 -4.34 5.43
C ASP A 72 10.47 -2.85 5.73
N ARG A 73 9.79 -2.56 6.84
CA ARG A 73 9.64 -1.18 7.32
C ARG A 73 11.02 -0.63 7.67
N TYR A 74 11.41 0.44 6.99
CA TYR A 74 12.62 1.20 7.30
C TYR A 74 12.52 1.84 8.71
N ARG A 75 13.60 1.74 9.50
CA ARG A 75 13.63 2.17 10.92
C ARG A 75 14.67 3.24 11.22
N TRP A 76 15.49 3.62 10.24
CA TRP A 76 16.56 4.59 10.42
C TRP A 76 16.10 6.00 10.04
N GLY A 77 17.01 6.97 10.12
CA GLY A 77 16.74 8.34 9.71
C GLY A 77 16.33 8.43 8.23
N HIS A 78 15.30 9.22 7.95
CA HIS A 78 14.75 9.43 6.61
C HIS A 78 15.70 10.17 5.67
N ASP A 79 16.71 10.86 6.22
CA ASP A 79 17.75 11.59 5.51
C ASP A 79 18.52 10.72 4.52
N LEU A 80 18.69 9.43 4.81
CA LEU A 80 19.41 8.49 3.94
C LEU A 80 18.48 7.57 3.13
N TYR A 81 17.17 7.62 3.36
CA TYR A 81 16.25 6.65 2.77
C TYR A 81 16.20 6.77 1.25
N ASP A 82 16.09 7.99 0.73
CA ASP A 82 15.95 8.24 -0.71
C ASP A 82 17.20 7.79 -1.48
N ASP A 83 18.39 8.09 -0.94
CA ASP A 83 19.67 7.67 -1.53
C ASP A 83 19.81 6.14 -1.57
N ILE A 84 19.48 5.47 -0.45
CA ILE A 84 19.50 4.00 -0.39
C ILE A 84 18.48 3.40 -1.36
N PHE A 85 17.26 3.94 -1.37
CA PHE A 85 16.20 3.45 -2.23
C PHE A 85 16.58 3.61 -3.71
N GLN A 86 17.11 4.77 -4.09
CA GLN A 86 17.60 5.03 -5.44
C GLN A 86 18.74 4.08 -5.84
N ALA A 87 19.66 3.78 -4.92
CA ALA A 87 20.72 2.78 -5.15
C ALA A 87 20.12 1.38 -5.37
N CYS A 88 19.19 0.94 -4.52
CA CYS A 88 18.51 -0.35 -4.68
C CYS A 88 17.76 -0.46 -6.01
N VAL A 89 17.04 0.59 -6.43
CA VAL A 89 16.35 0.65 -7.73
C VAL A 89 17.36 0.56 -8.87
N SER A 90 18.43 1.36 -8.83
CA SER A 90 19.47 1.37 -9.88
C SER A 90 20.14 0.01 -10.06
N LEU A 91 20.51 -0.64 -8.94
CA LEU A 91 21.10 -1.98 -8.96
C LEU A 91 20.10 -3.04 -9.44
N THR A 92 18.81 -2.89 -9.10
CA THR A 92 17.76 -3.79 -9.58
C THR A 92 17.54 -3.62 -11.08
N SER A 93 17.54 -2.39 -11.60
CA SER A 93 17.47 -2.13 -13.04
C SER A 93 18.64 -2.77 -13.80
N PHE A 94 19.86 -2.66 -13.27
CA PHE A 94 21.03 -3.34 -13.84
C PHE A 94 20.87 -4.87 -13.80
N HIS A 95 20.39 -5.41 -12.68
CA HIS A 95 20.10 -6.84 -12.56
C HIS A 95 19.03 -7.29 -13.57
N ILE A 96 17.98 -6.49 -13.81
CA ILE A 96 16.93 -6.79 -14.80
C ILE A 96 17.50 -6.80 -16.23
N ALA A 97 18.40 -5.87 -16.55
CA ALA A 97 19.05 -5.82 -17.85
C ALA A 97 19.86 -7.08 -18.18
N THR A 98 20.42 -7.73 -17.15
CA THR A 98 21.20 -8.98 -17.29
C THR A 98 20.37 -10.24 -17.04
N ASN A 99 19.27 -10.12 -16.31
CA ASN A 99 18.38 -11.21 -15.93
C ASN A 99 16.92 -10.77 -16.16
N PRO A 100 16.26 -11.22 -17.23
CA PRO A 100 14.88 -10.83 -17.52
C PRO A 100 13.91 -11.08 -16.36
N LEU A 101 12.84 -10.29 -16.31
CA LEU A 101 11.74 -10.47 -15.35
C LEU A 101 11.04 -11.82 -15.57
N ARG A 102 10.60 -12.46 -14.49
CA ARG A 102 10.01 -13.79 -14.46
C ARG A 102 8.68 -13.77 -13.71
N ASP A 103 7.84 -14.77 -13.95
CA ASP A 103 6.54 -14.90 -13.26
C ASP A 103 6.68 -14.96 -11.73
N THR A 104 7.77 -15.58 -11.24
CA THR A 104 8.08 -15.65 -9.82
C THR A 104 8.24 -14.29 -9.15
N ASP A 105 8.61 -13.23 -9.88
CA ASP A 105 8.72 -11.91 -9.27
C ASP A 105 7.35 -11.33 -8.92
N GLY A 106 6.35 -11.53 -9.77
CA GLY A 106 4.97 -11.13 -9.49
C GLY A 106 4.43 -11.84 -8.25
N GLU A 107 4.74 -13.13 -8.09
CA GLU A 107 4.43 -13.86 -6.87
C GLU A 107 5.12 -13.26 -5.64
N ASN A 108 6.41 -12.90 -5.75
CA ASN A 108 7.16 -12.28 -4.66
C ASN A 108 6.54 -10.93 -4.27
N PHE A 109 6.15 -10.11 -5.25
CA PHE A 109 5.43 -8.86 -5.01
C PHE A 109 4.10 -9.10 -4.28
N ASN A 110 3.33 -10.09 -4.73
CA ASN A 110 2.07 -10.46 -4.09
C ASN A 110 2.26 -10.93 -2.63
N ARG A 111 3.28 -11.75 -2.36
CA ARG A 111 3.64 -12.18 -0.99
C ARG A 111 3.99 -10.97 -0.12
N TYR A 112 4.78 -10.03 -0.66
CA TYR A 112 5.12 -8.79 0.02
C TYR A 112 3.88 -7.95 0.35
N GLN A 113 2.98 -7.73 -0.61
CA GLN A 113 1.73 -7.00 -0.40
C GLN A 113 0.83 -7.66 0.65
N ASN A 114 0.62 -8.97 0.56
CA ASN A 114 -0.17 -9.72 1.54
C ASN A 114 0.39 -9.60 2.96
N ARG A 115 1.71 -9.61 3.10
CA ARG A 115 2.38 -9.40 4.39
C ARG A 115 2.11 -7.99 4.94
N LEU A 116 2.16 -6.95 4.10
CA LEU A 116 1.83 -5.59 4.51
C LEU A 116 0.38 -5.45 4.97
N ILE A 117 -0.56 -6.05 4.23
CA ILE A 117 -1.98 -6.07 4.60
C ILE A 117 -2.16 -6.76 5.95
N GLY A 118 -1.52 -7.92 6.17
CA GLY A 118 -1.54 -8.62 7.46
C GLY A 118 -1.00 -7.79 8.62
N MET A 119 0.11 -7.06 8.42
CA MET A 119 0.63 -6.15 9.44
C MET A 119 -0.34 -4.99 9.74
N GLY A 120 -1.03 -4.49 8.71
CA GLY A 120 -2.05 -3.45 8.82
C GLY A 120 -3.24 -3.92 9.66
N THR A 121 -3.80 -5.09 9.34
CA THR A 121 -4.94 -5.66 10.07
C THR A 121 -4.60 -5.97 11.52
N GLU A 122 -3.42 -6.52 11.80
CA GLU A 122 -2.96 -6.75 13.17
C GLU A 122 -2.83 -5.43 13.96
N SER A 123 -2.28 -4.40 13.33
CA SER A 123 -2.15 -3.07 13.92
C SER A 123 -3.52 -2.45 14.26
N GLU A 124 -4.52 -2.63 13.39
CA GLU A 124 -5.91 -2.21 13.64
C GLU A 124 -6.57 -2.99 14.77
N CYS A 125 -6.44 -4.32 14.78
CA CYS A 125 -6.95 -5.17 15.84
C CYS A 125 -6.38 -4.77 17.20
N ARG A 126 -5.07 -4.50 17.27
CA ARG A 126 -4.41 -4.02 18.49
C ARG A 126 -4.98 -2.68 18.96
N LYS A 127 -5.16 -1.72 18.05
CA LYS A 127 -5.79 -0.42 18.37
C LYS A 127 -7.21 -0.59 18.91
N ARG A 128 -8.03 -1.44 18.29
CA ARG A 128 -9.41 -1.74 18.74
C ARG A 128 -9.42 -2.37 20.13
N PHE A 129 -8.53 -3.33 20.40
CA PHE A 129 -8.43 -3.98 21.70
C PHE A 129 -8.02 -3.02 22.82
N THR A 130 -7.04 -2.14 22.55
CA THR A 130 -6.63 -1.10 23.52
C THR A 130 -7.78 -0.14 23.82
N GLN A 131 -8.52 0.31 22.80
CA GLN A 131 -9.69 1.19 22.97
C GLN A 131 -10.82 0.50 23.74
N TYR A 132 -11.11 -0.76 23.43
CA TYR A 132 -12.08 -1.57 24.16
C TYR A 132 -11.71 -1.67 25.65
N SER A 133 -10.46 -2.07 25.93
CA SER A 133 -9.94 -2.20 27.29
C SER A 133 -9.99 -0.88 28.07
N TYR A 134 -9.68 0.24 27.42
CA TYR A 134 -9.79 1.57 28.01
C TYR A 134 -11.24 1.92 28.37
N ARG A 135 -12.18 1.77 27.41
CA ARG A 135 -13.62 2.02 27.64
C ARG A 135 -14.18 1.12 28.74
N HIS A 136 -13.76 -0.14 28.77
CA HIS A 136 -14.16 -1.08 29.80
C HIS A 136 -13.67 -0.66 31.19
N ARG A 137 -12.40 -0.24 31.34
CA ARG A 137 -11.88 0.29 32.60
C ARG A 137 -12.59 1.57 33.04
N GLN A 138 -12.90 2.47 32.11
CA GLN A 138 -13.65 3.68 32.40
C GLN A 138 -15.06 3.38 32.92
N ARG A 139 -15.80 2.48 32.24
CA ARG A 139 -17.14 2.05 32.70
C ARG A 139 -17.10 1.47 34.12
N ARG A 140 -16.09 0.64 34.42
CA ARG A 140 -15.89 0.11 35.77
C ARG A 140 -15.67 1.22 36.80
N ARG A 141 -14.86 2.23 36.49
CA ARG A 141 -14.62 3.38 37.39
C ARG A 141 -15.88 4.20 37.63
N SER A 142 -16.72 4.38 36.60
CA SER A 142 -18.00 5.08 36.72
C SER A 142 -19.09 4.29 37.45
N GLN A 143 -18.91 2.97 37.65
CA GLN A 143 -19.84 2.09 38.35
C GLN A 143 -19.43 1.79 39.80
N ILE A 144 -18.27 2.26 40.26
CA ILE A 144 -17.86 2.15 41.67
C ILE A 144 -18.78 3.07 42.50
N SER A 145 -19.56 2.48 43.40
CA SER A 145 -20.35 3.21 44.39
C SER A 145 -19.45 3.69 45.53
N PHE A 146 -19.85 4.72 46.27
CA PHE A 146 -19.11 5.22 47.43
C PHE A 146 -18.85 4.12 48.48
N GLU A 147 -19.70 3.10 48.55
CA GLU A 147 -19.58 1.94 49.45
C GLU A 147 -18.47 0.94 49.06
N ASP A 148 -17.96 0.98 47.82
CA ASP A 148 -16.92 0.07 47.32
C ASP A 148 -15.49 0.63 47.51
N LEU A 149 -15.36 1.81 48.13
CA LEU A 149 -14.07 2.40 48.45
C LEU A 149 -13.47 1.73 49.70
N PRO A 150 -12.21 1.27 49.67
CA PRO A 150 -11.58 0.66 50.84
C PRO A 150 -11.54 1.70 51.97
N GLY A 151 -12.20 1.37 53.09
CA GLY A 151 -12.38 2.26 54.24
C GLY A 151 -11.06 2.79 54.78
N GLN A 152 -10.98 4.11 54.91
CA GLN A 152 -10.02 4.74 55.82
C GLN A 152 -10.61 4.65 57.23
N VAL A 153 -9.97 3.82 58.07
CA VAL A 153 -10.03 3.95 59.54
C VAL A 153 -8.97 4.96 59.95
#